data_AF-A0A1M6L4R6-F1
#
_entry.id   AF-A0A1M6L4R6-F1
#
_cell.length_a   1.000
_cell.length_b   1.000
_cell.length_c   1.000
_cell.angle_alpha   90.00
_cell.angle_beta   90.00
_cell.angle_gamma   90.00
#
_symmetry.space_group_name_H-M   'P 1'
#
loop_
_entity.id
_entity.type
_entity.pdbx_description
1 polymer ?
#
loop_
_entity_poly.entity_id
_entity_poly.type
_entity_poly.pdbx_seq_one_letter_code
_entity_poly.pdbx_strand_id
1 'polypeptide(L)'
;MIVPRYYEDLSVLHENTMPARAYYIPASKRMDHLVEHREESDRMQLLNGTWKFQYFNSIYDVQEPFFEKDYDTENFDEIQVPSVWQMAGYDTHQYTNIRYPFPFDPPYVPQDIPCGAYAHTFVYHKDENAPKAFLNFEG
;
A
#
# COMPACT_ATOMS: atom_id res chain seq x y z
N MET A 1 14.52 -13.99 4.72
CA MET A 1 13.36 -13.34 4.10
C MET A 1 12.58 -12.67 5.21
N ILE A 2 12.44 -11.35 5.15
CA ILE A 2 11.78 -10.55 6.20
C ILE A 2 10.25 -10.51 6.04
N VAL A 3 9.75 -10.91 4.87
CA VAL A 3 8.33 -10.95 4.55
C VAL A 3 7.78 -12.35 4.88
N PRO A 4 6.81 -12.46 5.81
CA PRO A 4 6.09 -13.72 6.03
C PRO A 4 5.40 -14.19 4.75
N ARG A 5 5.37 -15.50 4.50
CA ARG A 5 4.76 -16.09 3.30
C ARG A 5 3.24 -16.16 3.34
N TYR A 6 2.58 -15.11 3.83
CA TYR A 6 1.12 -15.04 3.87
C TYR A 6 0.51 -15.11 2.46
N TYR A 7 1.24 -14.65 1.44
CA TYR A 7 0.80 -14.71 0.04
C TYR A 7 0.68 -16.13 -0.55
N GLU A 8 1.12 -17.17 0.15
CA GLU A 8 0.90 -18.59 -0.21
C GLU A 8 0.04 -19.35 0.83
N ASP A 9 -0.56 -18.65 1.80
CA ASP A 9 -1.42 -19.24 2.83
C ASP A 9 -2.86 -18.76 2.68
N LEU A 10 -3.71 -19.62 2.12
CA LEU A 10 -5.13 -19.31 1.88
C LEU A 10 -5.95 -19.12 3.16
N SER A 11 -5.42 -19.49 4.33
CA SER A 11 -6.08 -19.25 5.62
C SER A 11 -5.85 -17.83 6.15
N VAL A 12 -4.88 -17.10 5.59
CA VAL A 12 -4.51 -15.74 5.99
C VAL A 12 -4.93 -14.76 4.89
N LEU A 13 -6.13 -14.18 5.02
CA LEU A 13 -6.61 -13.17 4.09
C LEU A 13 -6.15 -11.75 4.48
N HIS A 14 -6.16 -11.46 5.78
CA HIS A 14 -5.78 -10.17 6.33
C HIS A 14 -5.23 -10.35 7.74
N GLU A 15 -4.29 -9.51 8.15
CA GLU A 15 -3.77 -9.47 9.52
C GLU A 15 -3.95 -8.05 10.07
N ASN A 16 -4.50 -7.93 11.29
CA ASN A 16 -4.65 -6.66 12.00
C ASN A 16 -5.46 -5.57 11.26
N THR A 17 -6.33 -5.94 10.32
CA THR A 17 -7.24 -5.00 9.64
C THR A 17 -8.54 -4.79 10.41
N MET A 18 -9.16 -3.62 10.20
CA MET A 18 -10.47 -3.32 10.78
C MET A 18 -11.57 -4.17 10.11
N PRO A 19 -12.64 -4.56 10.84
CA PRO A 19 -13.80 -5.20 10.23
C PRO A 19 -14.40 -4.37 9.10
N ALA A 20 -14.89 -5.05 8.08
CA ALA A 20 -15.62 -4.42 6.98
C ALA A 20 -16.82 -3.63 7.50
N ARG A 21 -17.02 -2.44 6.97
CA ARG A 21 -18.14 -1.54 7.28
C ARG A 21 -18.50 -0.69 6.06
N ALA A 22 -19.68 -0.08 6.09
CA ALA A 22 -20.03 0.92 5.10
C ALA A 22 -19.03 2.08 5.11
N TYR A 23 -18.67 2.55 3.92
CA TYR A 23 -17.73 3.65 3.76
C TYR A 23 -18.33 4.95 4.30
N TYR A 24 -17.53 5.69 5.05
CA TYR A 24 -17.81 7.07 5.45
C TYR A 24 -16.50 7.77 5.78
N ILE A 25 -16.51 9.10 5.69
CA ILE A 25 -15.43 9.96 6.15
C ILE A 25 -15.95 10.74 7.36
N PRO A 26 -15.31 10.63 8.54
CA PRO A 26 -15.73 11.39 9.71
C PRO A 26 -15.52 12.88 9.47
N ALA A 27 -16.23 13.74 10.18
CA ALA A 27 -15.98 15.18 10.28
C ALA A 27 -16.40 15.67 11.67
N SER A 28 -15.79 16.74 12.19
CA SER A 28 -16.19 17.30 13.49
C SER A 28 -17.55 17.98 13.49
N LYS A 29 -18.05 18.36 12.30
CA LYS A 29 -19.34 19.01 12.08
C LYS A 29 -20.12 18.27 11.01
N ARG A 30 -21.43 18.48 10.99
CA ARG A 30 -22.28 17.99 9.92
C ARG A 30 -21.84 18.60 8.58
N MET A 31 -21.65 17.76 7.58
CA MET A 31 -21.33 18.13 6.21
C MET A 31 -22.15 17.22 5.28
N ASP A 32 -22.92 17.81 4.36
CA ASP A 32 -23.88 17.06 3.54
C ASP A 32 -23.26 16.55 2.21
N HIS A 33 -22.03 16.94 1.90
CA HIS A 33 -21.34 16.68 0.61
C HIS A 33 -20.02 15.91 0.73
N LEU A 34 -19.72 15.32 1.90
CA LEU A 34 -18.46 14.61 2.16
C LEU A 34 -18.21 13.38 1.27
N VAL A 35 -19.27 12.82 0.68
CA VAL A 35 -19.11 11.70 -0.27
C VAL A 35 -18.37 12.16 -1.52
N GLU A 36 -18.64 13.38 -1.99
CA GLU A 36 -18.04 13.95 -3.20
C GLU A 36 -16.76 14.75 -2.89
N HIS A 37 -16.68 15.31 -1.68
CA HIS A 37 -15.63 16.24 -1.25
C HIS A 37 -14.99 15.81 0.08
N ARG A 38 -14.55 14.55 0.14
CA ARG A 38 -13.99 13.93 1.35
C ARG A 38 -12.79 14.66 1.92
N GLU A 39 -11.98 15.25 1.04
CA GLU A 39 -10.79 16.03 1.34
C GLU A 39 -11.09 17.31 2.13
N GLU A 40 -12.34 17.78 2.13
CA GLU A 40 -12.77 18.92 2.95
C GLU A 40 -12.99 18.55 4.42
N SER A 41 -12.98 17.26 4.77
CA SER A 41 -13.07 16.83 6.16
C SER A 41 -11.85 17.26 6.97
N ASP A 42 -12.09 17.84 8.15
CA ASP A 42 -11.07 18.12 9.16
C ASP A 42 -10.51 16.85 9.84
N ARG A 43 -11.02 15.67 9.48
CA ARG A 43 -10.64 14.36 10.03
C ARG A 43 -10.00 13.46 8.99
N MET A 44 -9.60 14.03 7.86
CA MET A 44 -8.93 13.32 6.77
C MET A 44 -7.60 13.99 6.46
N GLN A 45 -6.56 13.16 6.26
CA GLN A 45 -5.26 13.58 5.77
C GLN A 45 -4.93 12.71 4.57
N LEU A 46 -4.78 13.31 3.40
CA LEU A 46 -4.32 12.63 2.20
C LEU A 46 -2.83 12.33 2.32
N LEU A 47 -2.45 11.09 2.01
CA LEU A 47 -1.06 10.66 1.89
C LEU A 47 -0.66 10.43 0.42
N ASN A 48 -1.49 10.83 -0.53
CA ASN A 48 -1.15 10.80 -1.95
C ASN A 48 0.01 11.78 -2.25
N GLY A 49 0.78 11.48 -3.29
CA GLY A 49 1.89 12.31 -3.74
C GLY A 49 3.13 11.48 -4.04
N THR A 50 4.30 12.09 -3.87
CA THR A 50 5.59 11.42 -4.12
C THR A 50 6.00 10.56 -2.94
N TRP A 51 6.24 9.27 -3.19
CA TRP A 51 6.74 8.30 -2.22
C TRP A 51 8.13 7.81 -2.64
N LYS A 52 8.95 7.42 -1.67
CA LYS A 52 10.20 6.69 -1.96
C LYS A 52 9.87 5.28 -2.41
N PHE A 53 10.53 4.83 -3.45
CA PHE A 53 10.24 3.56 -4.10
C PHE A 53 11.52 2.81 -4.46
N GLN A 54 11.55 1.51 -4.18
CA GLN A 54 12.59 0.62 -4.65
C GLN A 54 11.99 -0.60 -5.30
N TYR A 55 12.47 -0.89 -6.51
CA TYR A 55 12.08 -2.06 -7.29
C TYR A 55 13.08 -3.20 -7.09
N PHE A 56 12.55 -4.41 -6.91
CA PHE A 56 13.30 -5.65 -6.77
C PHE A 56 12.80 -6.67 -7.79
N ASN A 57 13.69 -7.52 -8.30
CA ASN A 57 13.31 -8.56 -9.26
C ASN A 57 12.68 -9.80 -8.58
N SER A 58 12.98 -9.99 -7.30
CA SER A 58 12.54 -11.13 -6.52
C SER A 58 12.28 -10.73 -5.07
N ILE A 59 11.38 -11.45 -4.39
CA ILE A 59 11.18 -11.30 -2.94
C ILE A 59 12.44 -11.66 -2.14
N TYR A 60 13.35 -12.46 -2.72
CA TYR A 60 14.63 -12.80 -2.11
C TYR A 60 15.62 -11.63 -2.08
N ASP A 61 15.43 -10.62 -2.94
CA ASP A 61 16.26 -9.42 -2.96
C ASP A 61 15.84 -8.43 -1.86
N VAL A 62 14.64 -8.59 -1.28
CA VAL A 62 14.14 -7.81 -0.15
C VAL A 62 14.72 -8.36 1.16
N GLN A 63 15.99 -8.03 1.41
CA GLN A 63 16.77 -8.59 2.52
C GLN A 63 16.71 -7.75 3.80
N GLU A 64 16.55 -6.43 3.64
CA GLU A 64 16.62 -5.47 4.74
C GLU A 64 15.25 -4.90 5.10
N PRO A 65 14.98 -4.66 6.40
CA PRO A 65 13.70 -4.13 6.87
C PRO A 65 13.57 -2.63 6.56
N PHE A 66 13.28 -2.32 5.30
CA PHE A 66 13.13 -0.95 4.78
C PHE A 66 12.02 -0.13 5.47
N PHE A 67 11.10 -0.80 6.17
CA PHE A 67 9.99 -0.20 6.91
C PHE A 67 10.38 0.25 8.31
N GLU A 68 11.60 -0.03 8.76
CA GLU A 68 12.10 0.45 10.05
C GLU A 68 12.38 1.95 10.01
N LYS A 69 12.12 2.63 11.14
CA LYS A 69 12.16 4.08 11.23
C LYS A 69 13.51 4.70 10.81
N ASP A 70 14.60 4.00 11.13
CA ASP A 70 15.97 4.50 10.93
C ASP A 70 16.60 3.92 9.65
N TYR A 71 15.81 3.29 8.78
CA TYR A 71 16.29 2.80 7.49
C TYR A 71 16.54 3.96 6.53
N ASP A 72 17.70 3.96 5.88
CA ASP A 72 18.08 4.98 4.93
C ASP A 72 17.48 4.71 3.55
N THR A 73 16.52 5.55 3.15
CA THR A 73 15.88 5.51 1.84
C THR A 73 16.47 6.52 0.85
N GLU A 74 17.67 7.09 1.10
CA GLU A 74 18.29 8.08 0.21
C GLU A 74 18.50 7.55 -1.21
N ASN A 75 18.82 6.26 -1.34
CA ASN A 75 19.04 5.60 -2.62
C ASN A 75 17.75 5.12 -3.31
N PHE A 76 16.57 5.38 -2.72
CA PHE A 76 15.31 5.00 -3.33
C PHE A 76 14.94 6.02 -4.40
N ASP A 77 14.35 5.50 -5.47
CA ASP A 77 13.70 6.33 -6.48
C ASP A 77 12.45 7.01 -5.90
N GLU A 78 11.80 7.84 -6.71
CA GLU A 78 10.56 8.51 -6.36
C GLU A 78 9.43 8.12 -7.32
N ILE A 79 8.26 7.79 -6.77
CA ILE A 79 7.09 7.39 -7.55
C ILE A 79 5.85 8.16 -7.09
N GLN A 80 4.93 8.45 -8.01
CA GLN A 80 3.63 9.03 -7.68
C GLN A 80 2.68 7.96 -7.13
N VAL A 81 2.00 8.26 -6.03
CA VAL A 81 0.97 7.42 -5.44
C VAL A 81 -0.36 8.19 -5.42
N PRO A 82 -1.45 7.63 -5.97
CA PRO A 82 -1.56 6.28 -6.55
C PRO A 82 -1.02 6.18 -7.98
N SER A 83 -0.36 5.07 -8.31
CA SER A 83 -0.02 4.69 -9.68
C SER A 83 0.27 3.19 -9.75
N VAL A 84 0.40 2.66 -10.96
CA VAL A 84 0.99 1.33 -11.20
C VAL A 84 2.44 1.51 -11.64
N TRP A 85 3.39 0.80 -11.03
CA TRP A 85 4.82 1.04 -11.27
C TRP A 85 5.25 0.78 -12.71
N GLN A 86 4.51 -0.04 -13.45
CA GLN A 86 4.76 -0.27 -14.88
C GLN A 86 4.64 1.00 -15.72
N MET A 87 3.76 1.93 -15.32
CA MET A 87 3.66 3.25 -15.97
C MET A 87 4.81 4.20 -15.59
N ALA A 88 5.55 3.88 -14.52
CA ALA A 88 6.74 4.61 -14.09
C ALA A 88 8.05 4.02 -14.66
N GLY A 89 7.97 3.01 -15.53
CA GLY A 89 9.12 2.41 -16.21
C GLY A 89 9.72 1.18 -15.52
N TYR A 90 9.07 0.65 -14.48
CA TYR A 90 9.49 -0.57 -13.80
C TYR A 90 8.73 -1.78 -14.32
N ASP A 91 9.41 -2.90 -14.58
CA ASP A 91 8.77 -4.10 -15.13
C ASP A 91 8.00 -3.81 -16.45
N THR A 92 7.10 -4.70 -16.84
CA THR A 92 6.36 -4.66 -18.10
C THR A 92 4.89 -4.97 -17.88
N HIS A 93 4.03 -4.37 -18.69
CA HIS A 93 2.62 -4.72 -18.70
C HIS A 93 2.41 -6.10 -19.34
N GLN A 94 1.58 -6.92 -18.71
CA GLN A 94 1.22 -8.23 -19.22
C GLN A 94 -0.28 -8.29 -19.49
N TYR A 95 -0.65 -8.78 -20.67
CA TYR A 95 -2.03 -9.01 -21.06
C TYR A 95 -2.19 -10.47 -21.45
N THR A 96 -3.06 -11.18 -20.73
CA THR A 96 -3.38 -12.58 -20.97
C THR A 96 -4.90 -12.74 -20.95
N ASN A 97 -5.42 -13.73 -21.69
CA ASN A 97 -6.86 -13.96 -21.77
C ASN A 97 -7.32 -15.01 -20.73
N ILE A 98 -6.93 -16.27 -20.92
CA ILE A 98 -7.39 -17.40 -20.08
C ILE A 98 -6.30 -17.90 -19.14
N ARG A 99 -5.04 -17.89 -19.60
CA ARG A 99 -3.92 -18.47 -18.86
C ARG A 99 -3.36 -17.43 -17.89
N TYR A 100 -3.05 -17.85 -16.67
CA TYR A 100 -2.25 -17.05 -15.77
C TYR A 100 -0.90 -16.70 -16.42
N PRO A 101 -0.34 -15.51 -16.16
CA PRO A 101 0.98 -15.14 -16.64
C PRO A 101 2.13 -15.88 -15.93
N PHE A 102 1.79 -16.71 -14.93
CA PHE A 102 2.71 -17.52 -14.14
C PHE A 102 2.20 -18.98 -14.05
N PRO A 103 3.05 -19.95 -13.65
CA PRO A 103 2.66 -21.35 -13.44
C PRO A 103 1.44 -21.49 -12.51
N PHE A 104 0.46 -22.30 -12.92
CA PHE A 104 -0.75 -22.52 -12.14
C PHE A 104 -0.57 -23.68 -11.16
N ASP A 105 -0.17 -23.37 -9.92
CA ASP A 105 0.03 -24.36 -8.84
C ASP A 105 -0.46 -23.83 -7.47
N PRO A 106 -1.79 -23.61 -7.27
CA PRO A 106 -2.29 -23.01 -6.03
C PRO A 106 -1.98 -23.85 -4.78
N PRO A 107 -1.61 -23.23 -3.64
CA PRO A 107 -1.57 -21.79 -3.40
C PRO A 107 -0.24 -21.12 -3.75
N TYR A 108 0.67 -21.83 -4.40
CA TYR A 108 2.04 -21.40 -4.64
C TYR A 108 2.15 -20.42 -5.80
N VAL A 109 3.11 -19.50 -5.67
CA VAL A 109 3.49 -18.55 -6.72
C VAL A 109 4.99 -18.57 -6.93
N PRO A 110 5.49 -18.20 -8.13
CA PRO A 110 6.92 -18.04 -8.33
C PRO A 110 7.48 -17.02 -7.35
N GLN A 111 8.70 -17.25 -6.89
CA GLN A 111 9.36 -16.36 -5.93
C GLN A 111 10.24 -15.33 -6.64
N ASP A 112 10.67 -15.63 -7.87
CA ASP A 112 11.34 -14.70 -8.78
C ASP A 112 10.29 -13.78 -9.44
N ILE A 113 9.53 -13.08 -8.60
CA ILE A 113 8.50 -12.12 -9.00
C ILE A 113 8.89 -10.71 -8.54
N PRO A 114 8.61 -9.68 -9.36
CA PRO A 114 8.88 -8.30 -9.00
C PRO A 114 8.24 -7.87 -7.68
N CYS A 115 9.01 -7.18 -6.85
CA CYS A 115 8.55 -6.60 -5.59
C CYS A 115 8.79 -5.08 -5.60
N GLY A 116 7.82 -4.31 -5.11
CA GLY A 116 7.94 -2.87 -4.92
C GLY A 116 7.92 -2.51 -3.44
N ALA A 117 8.99 -1.91 -2.94
CA ALA A 117 9.05 -1.35 -1.59
C ALA A 117 8.69 0.14 -1.64
N TYR A 118 7.70 0.55 -0.85
CA TYR A 118 7.22 1.92 -0.77
C TYR A 118 7.47 2.47 0.64
N ALA A 119 8.05 3.66 0.73
CA ALA A 119 8.26 4.37 1.99
C ALA A 119 7.81 5.83 1.87
N HIS A 120 7.14 6.33 2.90
CA HIS A 120 6.65 7.70 2.94
C HIS A 120 6.63 8.24 4.37
N THR A 121 7.29 9.37 4.56
CA THR A 121 7.34 10.08 5.83
C THR A 121 6.35 11.23 5.80
N PHE A 122 5.46 11.25 6.79
CA PHE A 122 4.46 12.31 6.94
C PHE A 122 4.36 12.75 8.39
N VAL A 123 3.89 13.97 8.60
CA VAL A 123 3.59 14.49 9.94
C VAL A 123 2.13 14.24 10.25
N TYR A 124 1.86 13.69 11.42
CA TYR A 124 0.51 13.52 11.95
C TYR A 124 0.35 14.33 13.23
N HIS A 125 -0.70 15.15 13.27
CA HIS A 125 -1.07 15.92 14.45
C HIS A 125 -2.26 15.26 15.14
N LYS A 126 -2.04 14.77 16.35
CA LYS A 126 -3.11 14.17 17.16
C LYS A 126 -4.11 15.23 17.58
N ASP A 127 -5.40 14.94 17.40
CA ASP A 127 -6.51 15.76 17.92
C ASP A 127 -7.17 15.02 19.09
N GLU A 128 -7.32 15.71 20.21
CA GLU A 128 -7.96 15.19 21.41
C GLU A 128 -9.45 14.84 21.19
N ASN A 129 -10.13 15.55 20.27
CA ASN A 129 -11.53 15.31 19.92
C ASN A 129 -11.71 14.14 18.94
N ALA A 130 -10.63 13.67 18.31
CA ALA A 130 -10.61 12.45 17.50
C ALA A 130 -9.46 11.56 17.93
N PRO A 131 -9.60 10.86 19.08
CA PRO A 131 -8.50 10.14 19.70
C PRO A 131 -8.04 8.90 18.93
N LYS A 132 -8.76 8.50 17.87
CA LYS A 132 -8.45 7.34 17.03
C LYS A 132 -8.06 7.80 15.64
N ALA A 133 -6.95 7.26 15.14
CA ALA A 133 -6.52 7.39 13.75
C ALA A 133 -6.61 6.02 13.07
N PHE A 134 -6.93 6.03 11.78
CA PHE A 134 -6.96 4.83 10.94
C PHE A 134 -6.21 5.14 9.64
N LEU A 135 -5.39 4.19 9.20
CA LEU A 135 -4.76 4.24 7.88
C LEU A 135 -5.67 3.48 6.90
N ASN A 136 -5.93 4.07 5.74
CA ASN A 136 -6.82 3.51 4.73
C ASN A 136 -6.11 3.44 3.38
N PHE A 137 -6.02 2.24 2.82
CA PHE A 137 -5.59 1.98 1.44
C PHE A 137 -6.83 1.59 0.63
N GLU A 138 -7.12 2.29 -0.46
CA GLU A 138 -8.37 2.12 -1.23
C GLU A 138 -8.28 1.07 -2.33
N GLY A 139 -7.09 0.60 -2.66
CA GLY A 139 -6.81 -0.39 -3.69
C GLY A 139 -5.41 -0.94 -3.57
#